data_AF-A0A6I0EWS2-F1
#
_entry.id   AF-A0A6I0EWS2-F1
#
_cell.length_a   1.000
_cell.length_b   1.000
_cell.length_c   1.000
_cell.angle_alpha   90.00
_cell.angle_beta   90.00
_cell.angle_gamma   90.00
#
_symmetry.space_group_name_H-M   'P 1'
#
loop_
_entity.id
_entity.type
_entity.pdbx_description
1 polymer ?
#
loop_
_entity_poly.entity_id
_entity_poly.type
_entity_poly.pdbx_seq_one_letter_code
_entity_poly.pdbx_strand_id
1 'polypeptide(L)' 'MDDKNLRKVLNKAQKGDEEALNTIIDLFQPLLHKNSFVGGEFNEDCYQELIIKLMKCIKSFDSSSCNNVSKSLEKHLK' A
#
# COMPACT_ATOMS: atom_id res chain seq x y z
N MET A 1 -12.57 -0.32 -7.84
CA MET A 1 -11.30 -0.63 -8.54
C MET A 1 -11.18 -2.14 -8.57
N ASP A 2 -11.14 -2.76 -9.74
CA ASP A 2 -11.09 -4.23 -9.88
C ASP A 2 -9.70 -4.78 -9.51
N ASP A 3 -9.62 -5.95 -8.86
CA ASP A 3 -8.36 -6.60 -8.46
C ASP A 3 -7.37 -6.76 -9.64
N LYS A 4 -7.89 -6.97 -10.84
CA LYS A 4 -7.11 -7.09 -12.07
C LYS A 4 -6.41 -5.79 -12.45
N ASN A 5 -7.03 -4.64 -12.17
CA ASN A 5 -6.42 -3.34 -12.45
C ASN A 5 -5.39 -3.00 -11.38
N LEU A 6 -5.67 -3.31 -10.11
CA LEU A 6 -4.73 -3.09 -9.00
C LEU A 6 -3.42 -3.86 -9.22
N ARG A 7 -3.49 -5.11 -9.69
CA ARG A 7 -2.30 -5.91 -10.01
C ARG A 7 -1.46 -5.32 -11.15
N LYS A 8 -2.10 -4.68 -12.14
CA LYS A 8 -1.38 -3.95 -13.20
C LYS A 8 -0.67 -2.71 -12.65
N VAL A 9 -1.37 -1.94 -11.81
CA VAL A 9 -0.80 -0.76 -11.14
C VAL A 9 0.37 -1.19 -10.24
N LEU A 10 0.24 -2.27 -9.46
CA LEU A 10 1.34 -2.80 -8.65
C LEU A 10 2.57 -3.16 -9.48
N ASN A 11 2.38 -3.84 -10.61
CA ASN A 11 3.50 -4.21 -11.48
C ASN A 11 4.22 -2.97 -12.03
N LYS A 12 3.47 -1.92 -12.38
CA LYS A 12 4.04 -0.63 -12.77
C LYS A 12 4.80 0.02 -11.61
N ALA A 13 4.20 0.09 -10.42
CA ALA A 13 4.83 0.65 -9.23
C ALA A 13 6.14 -0.10 -8.85
N GLN A 14 6.17 -1.43 -9.00
CA GLN A 14 7.39 -2.23 -8.83
C GLN A 14 8.50 -1.86 -9.83
N LYS A 15 8.13 -1.44 -11.04
CA LYS A 15 9.07 -0.97 -12.06
C LYS A 15 9.55 0.46 -11.83
N GLY A 16 9.09 1.13 -10.78
CA GLY A 16 9.43 2.52 -10.46
C GLY A 16 8.50 3.55 -11.10
N ASP A 17 7.32 3.13 -11.58
CA ASP A 17 6.31 4.06 -12.10
C ASP A 17 5.68 4.86 -10.95
N GLU A 18 5.95 6.16 -10.93
CA GLU A 18 5.52 7.08 -9.87
C GLU A 18 3.99 7.28 -9.87
N GLU A 19 3.34 7.31 -11.04
CA GLU A 19 1.88 7.44 -11.13
C GLU A 19 1.19 6.23 -10.51
N ALA A 20 1.70 5.04 -10.79
CA ALA A 20 1.17 3.81 -10.25
C ALA A 20 1.42 3.70 -8.73
N LEU A 21 2.60 4.14 -8.27
CA LEU A 21 2.92 4.20 -6.85
C LEU A 21 1.97 5.16 -6.12
N ASN A 22 1.79 6.37 -6.64
CA ASN A 22 0.86 7.36 -6.10
C ASN A 22 -0.57 6.85 -6.08
N THR A 23 -1.03 6.18 -7.13
CA THR A 23 -2.37 5.57 -7.18
C THR A 23 -2.57 4.56 -6.03
N ILE A 24 -1.55 3.74 -5.74
CA ILE A 24 -1.61 2.79 -4.63
C ILE A 24 -1.61 3.54 -3.30
N ILE A 25 -0.71 4.50 -3.11
CA ILE A 25 -0.63 5.29 -1.88
C ILE A 25 -1.96 6.00 -1.63
N ASP A 26 -2.57 6.62 -2.64
CA ASP A 26 -3.86 7.32 -2.54
C ASP A 26 -4.99 6.36 -2.12
N LEU A 27 -5.02 5.16 -2.69
CA LEU A 27 -5.98 4.11 -2.32
C LEU A 27 -5.84 3.69 -0.85
N PHE A 28 -4.60 3.56 -0.37
CA PHE A 28 -4.31 3.20 1.01
C PHE A 28 -4.27 4.40 1.96
N GLN A 29 -4.27 5.64 1.47
CA GLN A 29 -4.16 6.89 2.24
C GLN A 29 -5.15 6.94 3.41
N PRO A 30 -6.47 6.69 3.24
CA PRO A 30 -7.40 6.69 4.37
C PRO A 30 -7.10 5.59 5.39
N LEU A 31 -6.57 4.44 4.95
CA LEU A 31 -6.20 3.33 5.82
C LEU A 31 -4.91 3.64 6.59
N LEU A 32 -3.90 4.16 5.91
CA LEU A 32 -2.63 4.62 6.50
C LEU A 32 -2.93 5.68 7.55
N HIS A 33 -3.69 6.71 7.19
CA HIS A 33 -4.07 7.80 8.08
C HIS A 33 -4.78 7.26 9.32
N LYS A 34 -5.77 6.38 9.16
CA LYS A 34 -6.49 5.75 10.27
C LYS A 34 -5.59 4.92 11.21
N ASN A 35 -4.59 4.23 10.67
CA ASN A 35 -3.63 3.45 11.49
C ASN A 35 -2.50 4.32 12.07
N SER A 36 -2.32 5.54 11.58
CA SER A 36 -1.30 6.49 12.06
C SER A 36 -1.76 7.30 13.27
N PHE A 37 -3.04 7.23 13.64
CA PHE A 37 -3.53 7.86 14.86
C PHE A 37 -3.15 7.03 16.08
N VAL A 38 -2.27 7.57 16.91
CA VAL A 38 -1.80 6.96 18.15
C VAL A 38 -2.26 7.83 19.31
N GLY A 39 -3.11 7.29 20.20
CA GLY A 39 -3.59 8.04 21.37
C GLY A 39 -4.50 9.24 21.06
N GLY A 40 -5.07 9.31 19.85
CA GLY A 40 -5.94 10.41 19.42
C GLY A 40 -5.23 11.52 18.65
N GLU A 41 -3.91 11.44 18.49
CA GLU A 41 -3.11 12.37 17.70
C GLU A 41 -2.57 11.69 16.43
N PHE A 42 -2.49 12.44 15.34
CA PHE A 42 -1.86 11.96 14.11
C PHE A 42 -0.35 11.93 14.28
N ASN A 43 0.25 10.75 14.11
CA ASN A 43 1.68 10.58 14.19
C ASN A 43 2.30 10.50 12.79
N GLU A 44 3.06 11.53 12.42
CA GLU A 44 3.73 11.64 11.12
C GLU A 44 4.75 10.51 10.89
N ASP A 45 5.55 10.16 11.90
CA ASP A 45 6.50 9.04 11.83
C ASP A 45 5.77 7.72 11.55
N CYS A 46 4.64 7.47 12.22
CA CYS A 46 3.82 6.28 12.02
C CYS A 46 3.26 6.22 10.61
N TYR A 47 2.81 7.36 10.08
CA TYR A 47 2.34 7.45 8.70
C TYR A 47 3.45 7.15 7.69
N GLN A 48 4.63 7.73 7.88
CA GLN A 48 5.79 7.47 7.03
C GLN A 48 6.23 6.00 7.10
N GLU A 49 6.29 5.40 8.30
CA GLU A 49 6.57 3.97 8.50
C GLU A 49 5.57 3.08 7.75
N LEU A 50 4.27 3.39 7.82
CA LEU A 50 3.25 2.64 7.11
C LEU A 50 3.39 2.77 5.59
N ILE A 51 3.73 3.95 5.06
CA ILE A 51 4.05 4.14 3.64
C ILE A 51 5.27 3.30 3.24
N ILE A 52 6.34 3.35 4.02
CA ILE A 52 7.57 2.59 3.74
C ILE A 52 7.27 1.09 3.74
N LYS A 53 6.46 0.62 4.69
CA LYS A 53 6.02 -0.77 4.79
C LYS A 53 5.18 -1.18 3.57
N LEU A 54 4.25 -0.32 3.14
CA LEU A 54 3.48 -0.50 1.93
C LEU A 54 4.40 -0.60 0.69
N MET A 55 5.37 0.30 0.54
CA MET A 55 6.34 0.25 -0.56
C MET A 55 7.20 -1.01 -0.54
N LYS A 56 7.67 -1.45 0.63
CA LYS A 56 8.42 -2.70 0.78
C LYS A 56 7.56 -3.90 0.39
N CYS A 57 6.29 -3.92 0.80
CA CYS A 57 5.35 -4.96 0.39
C CYS A 57 5.13 -4.95 -1.13
N ILE A 58 4.95 -3.79 -1.76
CA ILE A 58 4.81 -3.67 -3.22
C ILE A 58 6.06 -4.24 -3.90
N LYS A 59 7.27 -3.84 -3.47
CA LYS A 59 8.52 -4.37 -4.04
C LYS A 59 8.67 -5.88 -3.86
N SER A 60 8.30 -6.41 -2.70
CA SER A 60 8.37 -7.84 -2.38
C SER A 60 7.17 -8.64 -2.89
N PHE A 61 6.17 -8.01 -3.52
CA PHE A 61 4.94 -8.68 -3.92
C PHE A 61 5.20 -9.60 -5.11
N ASP A 62 5.23 -10.91 -4.84
CA ASP A 62 5.41 -11.91 -5.87
C ASP A 62 4.07 -12.19 -6.56
N SER A 63 3.99 -11.87 -7.85
CA SER A 63 2.76 -11.98 -8.65
C SER A 63 2.25 -13.42 -8.81
N SER A 64 2.99 -14.39 -8.30
CA SER A 64 2.88 -15.83 -8.51
C SER A 64 1.77 -16.51 -7.70
N SER A 65 1.25 -15.93 -6.60
CA SER A 65 0.33 -16.67 -5.72
C SER A 65 -0.75 -15.89 -4.93
N CYS A 66 -1.06 -14.63 -5.26
CA CYS A 66 -2.04 -13.87 -4.47
C CYS A 66 -3.31 -13.53 -5.27
N ASN A 67 -4.46 -14.07 -4.84
CA ASN A 67 -5.77 -13.76 -5.40
C ASN A 67 -6.24 -12.33 -5.08
N ASN A 68 -5.87 -11.79 -3.90
CA ASN A 68 -6.38 -10.50 -3.40
C ASN A 68 -5.23 -9.63 -2.87
N VAL A 69 -4.66 -8.81 -3.74
CA VAL A 69 -3.51 -7.96 -3.42
C VAL A 69 -3.85 -6.93 -2.34
N SER A 70 -5.01 -6.27 -2.46
CA SER A 70 -5.46 -5.24 -1.50
C SER A 70 -5.51 -5.79 -0.08
N LYS A 71 -6.15 -6.95 0.08
CA LYS A 71 -6.32 -7.60 1.39
C LYS A 71 -4.99 -8.05 2.02
N SER A 72 -4.02 -8.43 1.18
CA SER A 72 -2.68 -8.82 1.63
C SER A 72 -1.90 -7.62 2.17
N LEU A 73 -2.00 -6.48 1.49
CA LEU A 73 -1.38 -5.22 1.92
C LEU A 73 -2.04 -4.70 3.20
N GLU A 74 -3.38 -4.69 3.27
CA GLU A 74 -4.12 -4.30 4.48
C GLU A 74 -3.74 -5.17 5.69
N LYS A 75 -3.58 -6.49 5.50
CA LYS A 75 -3.17 -7.41 6.57
C LYS A 75 -1.75 -7.13 7.08
N HIS A 76 -0.85 -6.67 6.21
CA HIS A 76 0.53 -6.33 6.60
C HIS A 76 0.65 -4.96 7.29
N LEU A 77 -0.33 -4.09 7.07
CA LEU A 77 -0.41 -2.74 7.65
C LEU A 77 -1.13 -2.70 9.00
N LYS A 78 -1.93 -3.73 9.34
CA LYS A 78 -2.48 -3.98 10.69
C LYS A 78 -1.48 -4.73 11.58
#